data_AF-A0AB74U7L3-F1
#
_entry.id   AF-A0AB74U7L3-F1
#
_cell.length_a   1.000
_cell.length_b   1.000
_cell.length_c   1.000
_cell.angle_alpha   90.00
_cell.angle_beta   90.00
_cell.angle_gamma   90.00
#
_symmetry.space_group_name_H-M   'P 1'
#
loop_
_entity.id
_entity.type
_entity.pdbx_description
1 polymer ?
#
loop_
_entity_poly.entity_id
_entity_poly.type
_entity_poly.pdbx_seq_one_letter_code
_entity_poly.pdbx_strand_id
1 'polypeptide(L)'
;MLKMLWDTTSLTQEAFDDYILAPIQRYAELVQQLPASESHHHSYAGGMLDHALEMACYGLKLRQRHLLPPGAKPEDQSSSGELWSAAIIYAALMHDVAKTLVDIEIHLEDGKTWRLWHGPIPAPYRVRYRPGRDYNLHAALNPMLCQQVLGPHVLDWLLSQPRLFGLLTYTISGHTDRGGIIAEIVHQADRASVSKAMGGDPLQALAAPVESLQRKLADGLRYMVKEQFQLNQKGGVAWLTDEALWLVSPRAVNELKAYLYDQGVKSIPSDLTRLYGELQAHGLIEEVAEGKSVWKCQVSDGDWAYSLNMIKISPTLIWGTGDKPEPFKGKVVTLGYDEVGDSNPEPQSSDQEIGASVEHEAKKAAGESTSVQVNKDSPVTDVPDSSGSIASGGSLDDDLLSIFSDLSPGIDGQANGEDVESKTVVDDMKRRATEVATSNISSDDLAPGSGGSSNLGGVGEQFWDWLKQGVSDRSIVVNDTKAVVHTVDGTFFLVSPGVFKKFAAAESGVSSEWKQVQSGFQKLGRHIKSQGVNIHKVSVSGPNKTTYLMGYLIKEPEELARPVPPDNWVLKLTSAEG
;
A
#
# COMPACT_ATOMS: atom_id res chain seq x y z
N MET A 1 7.68 17.65 12.11
CA MET A 1 7.36 16.47 12.96
C MET A 1 7.92 16.56 14.38
N LEU A 2 9.24 16.71 14.60
CA LEU A 2 9.81 16.80 15.95
C LEU A 2 9.18 17.90 16.83
N LYS A 3 8.98 19.11 16.26
CA LYS A 3 8.26 20.20 16.95
C LYS A 3 6.87 19.80 17.41
N MET A 4 6.15 19.01 16.60
CA MET A 4 4.82 18.53 16.98
C MET A 4 4.88 17.48 18.09
N LEU A 5 5.86 16.56 18.07
CA LEU A 5 6.07 15.64 19.19
C LEU A 5 6.35 16.41 20.48
N TRP A 6 7.15 17.48 20.39
CA TRP A 6 7.38 18.40 21.50
C TRP A 6 6.09 19.07 21.96
N ASP A 7 5.36 19.73 21.06
CA ASP A 7 4.13 20.47 21.38
C ASP A 7 2.98 19.58 21.91
N THR A 8 3.02 18.27 21.65
CA THR A 8 1.99 17.29 22.06
C THR A 8 2.36 16.48 23.30
N THR A 9 3.58 16.65 23.81
CA THR A 9 4.03 16.05 25.07
C THR A 9 4.21 17.14 26.12
N SER A 10 3.93 16.83 27.38
CA SER A 10 4.04 17.80 28.49
C SER A 10 5.38 17.66 29.22
N LEU A 11 6.42 17.18 28.54
CA LEU A 11 7.72 16.90 29.12
C LEU A 11 8.54 18.19 29.28
N THR A 12 9.45 18.20 30.27
CA THR A 12 10.50 19.22 30.32
C THR A 12 11.47 19.03 29.15
N GLN A 13 12.22 20.06 28.78
CA GLN A 13 13.18 19.97 27.67
C GLN A 13 14.19 18.83 27.88
N GLU A 14 14.76 18.74 29.08
CA GLU A 14 15.71 17.69 29.46
C GLU A 14 15.07 16.29 29.35
N ALA A 15 13.84 16.11 29.85
CA ALA A 15 13.15 14.83 29.75
C ALA A 15 12.77 14.49 28.30
N PHE A 16 12.38 15.46 27.48
CA PHE A 16 12.12 15.21 26.07
C PHE A 16 13.39 14.82 25.33
N ASP A 17 14.50 15.51 25.59
CA ASP A 17 15.78 15.22 24.95
C ASP A 17 16.24 13.78 25.27
N ASP A 18 16.14 13.38 26.54
CA ASP A 18 16.57 12.05 26.99
C ASP A 18 15.61 10.92 26.58
N TYR A 19 14.30 11.13 26.75
CA TYR A 19 13.31 10.05 26.60
C TYR A 19 12.64 10.01 25.23
N ILE A 20 12.60 11.11 24.46
CA ILE A 20 11.94 11.14 23.15
C ILE A 20 12.96 11.36 22.03
N LEU A 21 13.76 12.42 22.11
CA LEU A 21 14.68 12.79 21.05
C LEU A 21 15.84 11.80 20.91
N ALA A 22 16.43 11.35 22.02
CA ALA A 22 17.56 10.43 21.96
C ALA A 22 17.21 9.06 21.33
N PRO A 23 16.05 8.43 21.61
CA PRO A 23 15.59 7.25 20.84
C PRO A 23 15.37 7.52 19.36
N ILE A 24 14.80 8.68 19.00
CA ILE A 24 14.60 9.07 17.59
C ILE A 24 15.94 9.26 16.89
N GLN A 25 16.92 9.87 17.55
CA GLN A 25 18.28 10.04 17.01
C GLN A 25 18.96 8.69 16.80
N ARG A 26 18.92 7.79 17.78
CA ARG A 26 19.45 6.42 17.62
C ARG A 26 18.76 5.67 16.48
N TYR A 27 17.43 5.78 16.39
CA TYR A 27 16.67 5.21 15.28
C TYR A 27 17.15 5.77 13.94
N ALA A 28 17.25 7.10 13.80
CA ALA A 28 17.69 7.78 12.59
C ALA A 28 19.13 7.41 12.20
N GLU A 29 20.05 7.28 13.16
CA GLU A 29 21.43 6.84 12.92
C GLU A 29 21.51 5.38 12.44
N LEU A 30 20.62 4.53 12.94
CA LEU A 30 20.54 3.12 12.55
C LEU A 30 19.93 2.93 11.16
N VAL A 31 18.81 3.63 10.87
CA VAL A 31 18.06 3.44 9.61
C VAL A 31 18.54 4.34 8.48
N GLN A 32 19.25 5.44 8.77
CA GLN A 32 19.81 6.37 7.77
C GLN A 32 18.84 6.67 6.60
N GLN A 33 19.24 6.33 5.36
CA GLN A 33 18.48 6.54 4.14
C GLN A 33 17.73 5.27 3.68
N LEU A 34 17.48 4.30 4.57
CA LEU A 34 16.75 3.09 4.21
C LEU A 34 15.29 3.41 3.82
N PRO A 35 14.74 2.73 2.80
CA PRO A 35 13.32 2.83 2.45
C PRO A 35 12.45 2.01 3.42
N ALA A 36 11.23 2.45 3.69
CA ALA A 36 10.28 1.70 4.51
C ALA A 36 9.55 0.60 3.72
N SER A 37 9.43 0.78 2.39
CA SER A 37 8.64 -0.10 1.52
C SER A 37 9.28 -0.29 0.14
N GLU A 38 8.92 -1.36 -0.57
CA GLU A 38 9.49 -1.65 -1.89
C GLU A 38 8.88 -0.80 -3.02
N SER A 39 7.59 -0.46 -2.91
CA SER A 39 6.84 0.17 -4.01
C SER A 39 5.70 1.08 -3.54
N HIS A 40 5.68 1.46 -2.26
CA HIS A 40 4.64 2.32 -1.69
C HIS A 40 5.19 3.72 -1.40
N HIS A 41 4.36 4.58 -0.83
CA HIS A 41 4.66 5.99 -0.54
C HIS A 41 5.92 6.26 0.28
N HIS A 42 6.53 5.27 0.91
CA HIS A 42 7.82 5.38 1.61
C HIS A 42 8.93 4.51 0.97
N SER A 43 8.88 4.27 -0.35
CA SER A 43 9.92 3.51 -1.08
C SER A 43 11.19 4.30 -1.42
N TYR A 44 11.20 5.60 -1.10
CA TYR A 44 12.32 6.49 -1.35
C TYR A 44 13.40 6.42 -0.24
N ALA A 45 14.57 7.00 -0.54
CA ALA A 45 15.69 7.12 0.39
C ALA A 45 15.31 7.95 1.63
N GLY A 46 15.43 7.36 2.82
CA GLY A 46 15.03 7.97 4.10
C GLY A 46 13.56 7.73 4.47
N GLY A 47 12.79 7.02 3.63
CA GLY A 47 11.38 6.75 3.88
C GLY A 47 11.10 6.01 5.20
N MET A 48 12.05 5.23 5.72
CA MET A 48 11.90 4.53 7.01
C MET A 48 11.89 5.48 8.21
N LEU A 49 12.62 6.60 8.15
CA LEU A 49 12.58 7.62 9.20
C LEU A 49 11.29 8.43 9.12
N ASP A 50 10.93 8.86 7.91
CA ASP A 50 9.72 9.66 7.69
C ASP A 50 8.47 8.87 8.11
N HIS A 51 8.35 7.61 7.71
CA HIS A 51 7.25 6.73 8.10
C HIS A 51 7.09 6.61 9.61
N ALA A 52 8.19 6.33 10.33
CA ALA A 52 8.14 6.15 11.77
C ALA A 52 7.75 7.44 12.52
N LEU A 53 8.23 8.60 12.05
CA LEU A 53 7.87 9.89 12.63
C LEU A 53 6.43 10.29 12.33
N GLU A 54 5.94 10.03 11.11
CA GLU A 54 4.54 10.24 10.76
C GLU A 54 3.62 9.38 11.62
N MET A 55 3.93 8.10 11.78
CA MET A 55 3.19 7.19 12.67
C MET A 55 3.19 7.69 14.11
N ALA A 56 4.33 8.14 14.64
CA ALA A 56 4.41 8.69 16.00
C ALA A 56 3.50 9.91 16.17
N CYS A 57 3.53 10.81 15.19
CA CYS A 57 2.70 12.01 15.15
C CYS A 57 1.19 11.69 15.10
N TYR A 58 0.76 10.76 14.24
CA TYR A 58 -0.63 10.31 14.18
C TYR A 58 -1.05 9.57 15.45
N GLY A 59 -0.16 8.74 16.01
CA GLY A 59 -0.39 8.03 17.25
C GLY A 59 -0.66 8.96 18.43
N LEU A 60 0.10 10.07 18.55
CA LEU A 60 -0.16 11.07 19.59
C LEU A 60 -1.47 11.82 19.39
N LYS A 61 -1.89 12.10 18.15
CA LYS A 61 -3.24 12.66 17.90
C LYS A 61 -4.34 11.73 18.38
N LEU A 62 -4.25 10.46 18.02
CA LEU A 62 -5.22 9.45 18.44
C LEU A 62 -5.25 9.33 19.95
N ARG A 63 -4.08 9.31 20.59
CA ARG A 63 -3.94 9.30 22.05
C ARG A 63 -4.72 10.44 22.72
N GLN A 64 -4.77 11.65 22.15
CA GLN A 64 -5.53 12.77 22.74
C GLN A 64 -7.04 12.48 22.85
N ARG A 65 -7.57 11.54 22.07
CA ARG A 65 -8.97 11.10 22.13
C ARG A 65 -9.21 10.00 23.17
N HIS A 66 -8.16 9.48 23.79
CA HIS A 66 -8.22 8.40 24.77
C HIS A 66 -7.76 8.85 26.15
N LEU A 67 -8.51 8.43 27.18
CA LEU A 67 -8.07 8.52 28.56
C LEU A 67 -7.18 7.32 28.89
N LEU A 68 -5.87 7.53 28.87
CA LEU A 68 -4.87 6.49 29.14
C LEU A 68 -4.22 6.70 30.50
N PRO A 69 -4.02 5.64 31.31
CA PRO A 69 -4.41 4.23 31.09
C PRO A 69 -5.93 3.99 31.12
N PRO A 70 -6.46 3.01 30.34
CA PRO A 70 -7.88 2.67 30.36
C PRO A 70 -8.36 2.19 31.73
N GLY A 71 -9.44 2.77 32.25
CA GLY A 71 -10.06 2.39 33.51
C GLY A 71 -9.28 2.79 34.77
N ALA A 72 -8.17 3.52 34.63
CA ALA A 72 -7.46 4.12 35.77
C ALA A 72 -8.18 5.36 36.28
N LYS A 73 -7.89 5.78 37.52
CA LYS A 73 -8.44 7.02 38.08
C LYS A 73 -7.87 8.23 37.33
N PRO A 74 -8.59 9.36 37.26
CA PRO A 74 -8.08 10.57 36.59
C PRO A 74 -6.69 11.03 37.07
N GLU A 75 -6.40 10.86 38.36
CA GLU A 75 -5.09 11.17 38.97
C GLU A 75 -3.97 10.27 38.41
N ASP A 76 -4.24 8.97 38.26
CA ASP A 76 -3.33 7.99 37.69
C ASP A 76 -3.12 8.22 36.18
N GLN A 77 -4.20 8.62 35.49
CA GLN A 77 -4.17 9.00 34.07
C GLN A 77 -3.33 10.26 33.83
N SER A 78 -3.47 11.26 34.68
CA SER A 78 -2.67 12.49 34.59
C SER A 78 -1.20 12.23 34.91
N SER A 79 -0.90 11.44 35.95
CA SER A 79 0.48 11.15 36.37
C SER A 79 1.24 10.19 35.44
N SER A 80 0.52 9.28 34.77
CA SER A 80 1.11 8.29 33.84
C SER A 80 1.01 8.68 32.37
N GLY A 81 0.26 9.73 32.06
CA GLY A 81 -0.13 10.05 30.68
C GLY A 81 1.07 10.23 29.75
N GLU A 82 2.16 10.84 30.21
CA GLU A 82 3.35 11.08 29.39
C GLU A 82 4.12 9.81 29.08
N LEU A 83 4.18 8.85 30.02
CA LEU A 83 4.79 7.54 29.76
C LEU A 83 4.00 6.76 28.70
N TRP A 84 2.67 6.90 28.67
CA TRP A 84 1.82 6.31 27.63
C TRP A 84 1.97 7.02 26.27
N SER A 85 2.15 8.35 26.25
CA SER A 85 2.53 9.08 25.03
C SER A 85 3.84 8.54 24.46
N ALA A 86 4.85 8.43 25.32
CA ALA A 86 6.17 7.95 24.96
C ALA A 86 6.11 6.50 24.43
N ALA A 87 5.35 5.63 25.09
CA ALA A 87 5.14 4.25 24.64
C ALA A 87 4.54 4.17 23.22
N ILE A 88 3.64 5.08 22.85
CA ILE A 88 3.08 5.13 21.48
C ILE A 88 4.15 5.56 20.47
N ILE A 89 4.97 6.55 20.81
CA ILE A 89 6.11 6.98 19.98
C ILE A 89 7.08 5.80 19.81
N TYR A 90 7.43 5.10 20.89
CA TYR A 90 8.31 3.93 20.82
C TYR A 90 7.71 2.81 19.99
N ALA A 91 6.41 2.55 20.10
CA ALA A 91 5.73 1.55 19.29
C ALA A 91 5.80 1.90 17.79
N ALA A 92 5.62 3.17 17.44
CA ALA A 92 5.75 3.66 16.06
C ALA A 92 7.19 3.51 15.52
N LEU A 93 8.20 3.91 16.31
CA LEU A 93 9.61 3.71 15.94
C LEU A 93 9.96 2.24 15.73
N MET A 94 9.44 1.37 16.61
CA MET A 94 9.78 -0.04 16.61
C MET A 94 8.97 -0.89 15.64
N HIS A 95 7.83 -0.41 15.11
CA HIS A 95 6.88 -1.22 14.34
C HIS A 95 7.53 -1.93 13.14
N ASP A 96 8.39 -1.23 12.41
CA ASP A 96 8.98 -1.69 11.15
C ASP A 96 10.51 -1.79 11.16
N VAL A 97 11.16 -1.53 12.31
CA VAL A 97 12.63 -1.41 12.35
C VAL A 97 13.33 -2.71 11.97
N ALA A 98 12.76 -3.86 12.31
CA ALA A 98 13.37 -5.16 11.96
C ALA A 98 13.17 -5.58 10.50
N LYS A 99 12.43 -4.81 9.68
CA LYS A 99 12.44 -5.01 8.21
C LYS A 99 13.85 -4.93 7.65
N THR A 100 14.70 -4.11 8.26
CA THR A 100 16.13 -3.99 7.96
C THR A 100 16.93 -5.29 8.18
N LEU A 101 16.42 -6.23 8.98
CA LEU A 101 17.08 -7.50 9.29
C LEU A 101 16.60 -8.63 8.38
N VAL A 102 15.33 -8.65 7.99
CA VAL A 102 14.74 -9.80 7.30
C VAL A 102 14.07 -9.50 5.97
N ASP A 103 13.72 -8.25 5.71
CA ASP A 103 13.05 -7.85 4.47
C ASP A 103 14.03 -7.18 3.50
N ILE A 104 15.05 -6.50 4.03
CA ILE A 104 16.06 -5.75 3.29
C ILE A 104 17.44 -6.38 3.49
N GLU A 105 18.22 -6.41 2.41
CA GLU A 105 19.66 -6.66 2.43
C GLU A 105 20.41 -5.35 2.24
N ILE A 106 21.32 -5.05 3.16
CA ILE A 106 22.20 -3.88 3.10
C ILE A 106 23.58 -4.37 2.66
N HIS A 107 24.08 -3.87 1.54
CA HIS A 107 25.40 -4.20 1.00
C HIS A 107 26.27 -2.95 1.01
N LEU A 108 27.39 -2.99 1.73
CA LEU A 108 28.37 -1.91 1.77
C LEU A 108 29.14 -1.84 0.45
N GLU A 109 29.82 -0.71 0.21
CA GLU A 109 30.67 -0.50 -0.97
C GLU A 109 31.76 -1.58 -1.14
N ASP A 110 32.27 -2.14 -0.05
CA ASP A 110 33.25 -3.25 -0.07
C ASP A 110 32.63 -4.63 -0.38
N GLY A 111 31.32 -4.68 -0.65
CA GLY A 111 30.57 -5.88 -0.98
C GLY A 111 30.11 -6.70 0.22
N LYS A 112 30.43 -6.29 1.46
CA LYS A 112 29.96 -6.99 2.66
C LYS A 112 28.49 -6.68 2.96
N THR A 113 27.76 -7.69 3.43
CA THR A 113 26.41 -7.49 3.96
C THR A 113 26.48 -6.91 5.37
N TRP A 114 25.71 -5.85 5.63
CA TRP A 114 25.58 -5.21 6.94
C TRP A 114 24.30 -5.63 7.65
N ARG A 115 24.35 -5.67 8.99
CA ARG A 115 23.22 -5.95 9.88
C ARG A 115 23.16 -4.88 10.96
N LEU A 116 21.98 -4.33 11.23
CA LEU A 116 21.83 -3.22 12.17
C LEU A 116 22.24 -3.57 13.61
N TRP A 117 22.23 -4.85 14.00
CA TRP A 117 22.73 -5.23 15.33
C TRP A 117 24.24 -4.98 15.51
N HIS A 118 24.99 -4.73 14.44
CA HIS A 118 26.39 -4.27 14.51
C HIS A 118 26.53 -2.76 14.69
N GLY A 119 25.42 -2.02 14.72
CA GLY A 119 25.38 -0.57 14.87
C GLY A 119 25.02 0.18 13.57
N PRO A 120 25.25 1.51 13.55
CA PRO A 120 25.00 2.36 12.40
C PRO A 120 25.77 1.88 11.16
N ILE A 121 25.19 2.10 9.97
CA ILE A 121 25.80 1.69 8.71
C ILE A 121 27.08 2.54 8.50
N PRO A 122 28.28 1.93 8.42
CA PRO A 122 29.54 2.67 8.57
C PRO A 122 30.10 3.26 7.26
N ALA A 123 29.51 2.92 6.11
CA ALA A 123 30.03 3.28 4.79
C ALA A 123 28.88 3.42 3.78
N PRO A 124 29.12 4.03 2.60
CA PRO A 124 28.16 4.05 1.51
C PRO A 124 27.64 2.62 1.21
N TYR A 125 26.35 2.52 0.94
CA TYR A 125 25.67 1.24 0.84
C TYR A 125 24.62 1.24 -0.26
N ARG A 126 24.19 0.04 -0.64
CA ARG A 126 23.02 -0.21 -1.49
C ARG A 126 22.09 -1.18 -0.78
N VAL A 127 20.82 -1.10 -1.11
CA VAL A 127 19.78 -1.94 -0.53
C VAL A 127 19.07 -2.76 -1.59
N ARG A 128 18.62 -3.94 -1.19
CA ARG A 128 17.78 -4.82 -2.02
C ARG A 128 16.74 -5.50 -1.15
N TYR A 129 15.50 -5.56 -1.60
CA TYR A 129 14.47 -6.36 -0.94
C TYR A 129 14.68 -7.86 -1.18
N ARG A 130 14.42 -8.67 -0.16
CA ARG A 130 14.51 -10.13 -0.26
C ARG A 130 13.27 -10.69 -0.97
N PRO A 131 13.46 -11.58 -1.96
CA PRO A 131 12.36 -12.32 -2.56
C PRO A 131 11.84 -13.38 -1.58
N GLY A 132 10.52 -13.63 -1.57
CA GLY A 132 9.91 -14.66 -0.73
C GLY A 132 10.00 -14.42 0.78
N ARG A 133 10.05 -13.15 1.20
CA ARG A 133 10.12 -12.75 2.62
C ARG A 133 8.89 -13.18 3.41
N ASP A 134 9.10 -13.61 4.64
CA ASP A 134 8.03 -13.83 5.62
C ASP A 134 7.63 -12.48 6.22
N TYR A 135 6.48 -11.97 5.79
CA TYR A 135 5.96 -10.67 6.21
C TYR A 135 5.62 -10.57 7.70
N ASN A 136 5.55 -11.67 8.45
CA ASN A 136 5.33 -11.63 9.90
C ASN A 136 6.65 -11.65 10.70
N LEU A 137 7.75 -12.02 10.05
CA LEU A 137 9.02 -12.26 10.73
C LEU A 137 9.64 -10.98 11.27
N HIS A 138 9.51 -9.84 10.56
CA HIS A 138 10.05 -8.57 11.07
C HIS A 138 9.35 -8.17 12.37
N ALA A 139 8.03 -8.32 12.46
CA ALA A 139 7.30 -8.03 13.69
C ALA A 139 7.86 -8.86 14.86
N ALA A 140 8.03 -10.17 14.67
CA ALA A 140 8.59 -11.04 15.70
C ALA A 140 10.04 -10.67 16.14
N LEU A 141 10.81 -9.99 15.28
CA LEU A 141 12.21 -9.65 15.53
C LEU A 141 12.42 -8.22 16.03
N ASN A 142 11.41 -7.34 15.99
CA ASN A 142 11.50 -5.98 16.52
C ASN A 142 12.09 -5.92 17.95
N PRO A 143 11.71 -6.81 18.89
CA PRO A 143 12.30 -6.80 20.23
C PRO A 143 13.84 -6.93 20.28
N MET A 144 14.46 -7.53 19.26
CA MET A 144 15.94 -7.65 19.19
C MET A 144 16.64 -6.29 19.06
N LEU A 145 15.96 -5.29 18.51
CA LEU A 145 16.51 -3.95 18.30
C LEU A 145 16.08 -2.95 19.38
N CYS A 146 15.24 -3.35 20.35
CA CYS A 146 14.73 -2.46 21.41
C CYS A 146 15.86 -1.76 22.18
N GLN A 147 16.90 -2.50 22.61
CA GLN A 147 17.99 -1.89 23.37
C GLN A 147 18.79 -0.89 22.53
N GLN A 148 18.98 -1.16 21.23
CA GLN A 148 19.75 -0.29 20.34
C GLN A 148 18.99 0.98 19.98
N VAL A 149 17.67 0.89 19.82
CA VAL A 149 16.81 2.03 19.50
C VAL A 149 16.43 2.80 20.75
N LEU A 150 15.81 2.14 21.73
CA LEU A 150 15.25 2.80 22.92
C LEU A 150 16.31 3.11 23.97
N GLY A 151 17.32 2.25 24.14
CA GLY A 151 18.35 2.43 25.16
C GLY A 151 17.90 2.07 26.58
N PRO A 152 18.84 1.92 27.53
CA PRO A 152 18.56 1.41 28.87
C PRO A 152 17.64 2.33 29.69
N HIS A 153 17.86 3.64 29.68
CA HIS A 153 17.07 4.60 30.47
C HIS A 153 15.57 4.57 30.11
N VAL A 154 15.24 4.47 28.82
CA VAL A 154 13.85 4.36 28.36
C VAL A 154 13.23 3.02 28.77
N LEU A 155 14.00 1.93 28.66
CA LEU A 155 13.53 0.60 29.07
C LEU A 155 13.27 0.54 30.58
N ASP A 156 14.14 1.14 31.38
CA ASP A 156 13.94 1.24 32.84
C ASP A 156 12.70 2.09 33.17
N TRP A 157 12.48 3.20 32.45
CA TRP A 157 11.29 4.04 32.64
C TRP A 157 10.00 3.31 32.25
N LEU A 158 9.99 2.55 31.15
CA LEU A 158 8.86 1.69 30.78
C LEU A 158 8.59 0.60 31.83
N LEU A 159 9.64 0.01 32.41
CA LEU A 159 9.51 -1.02 33.44
C LEU A 159 8.95 -0.48 34.77
N SER A 160 8.92 0.85 34.98
CA SER A 160 8.15 1.44 36.08
C SER A 160 6.65 1.12 35.99
N GLN A 161 6.15 0.78 34.78
CA GLN A 161 4.80 0.28 34.53
C GLN A 161 4.85 -1.05 33.76
N PRO A 162 5.02 -2.20 34.44
CA PRO A 162 5.19 -3.50 33.79
C PRO A 162 4.04 -3.89 32.84
N ARG A 163 2.81 -3.45 33.15
CA ARG A 163 1.65 -3.68 32.28
C ARG A 163 1.79 -2.94 30.95
N LEU A 164 2.21 -1.67 30.97
CA LEU A 164 2.43 -0.89 29.75
C LEU A 164 3.60 -1.47 28.95
N PHE A 165 4.70 -1.84 29.61
CA PHE A 165 5.82 -2.52 28.95
C PHE A 165 5.36 -3.82 28.25
N GLY A 166 4.50 -4.61 28.88
CA GLY A 166 3.87 -5.77 28.26
C GLY A 166 3.04 -5.43 27.02
N LEU A 167 2.16 -4.44 27.10
CA LEU A 167 1.34 -3.98 25.96
C LEU A 167 2.21 -3.51 24.78
N LEU A 168 3.25 -2.71 25.06
CA LEU A 168 4.22 -2.26 24.07
C LEU A 168 4.94 -3.46 23.42
N THR A 169 5.46 -4.38 24.22
CA THR A 169 6.20 -5.56 23.75
C THR A 169 5.33 -6.47 22.89
N TYR A 170 4.07 -6.71 23.28
CA TYR A 170 3.12 -7.46 22.46
C TYR A 170 2.80 -6.74 21.15
N THR A 171 2.64 -5.41 21.19
CA THR A 171 2.39 -4.61 19.99
C THR A 171 3.53 -4.73 19.00
N ILE A 172 4.76 -4.45 19.42
CA ILE A 172 5.92 -4.46 18.51
C ILE A 172 6.27 -5.86 18.02
N SER A 173 5.88 -6.91 18.74
CA SER A 173 6.08 -8.32 18.34
C SER A 173 5.00 -8.87 17.41
N GLY A 174 4.02 -8.05 17.00
CA GLY A 174 2.93 -8.44 16.10
C GLY A 174 1.71 -9.08 16.79
N HIS A 175 1.69 -9.19 18.12
CA HIS A 175 0.56 -9.73 18.89
C HIS A 175 -0.49 -8.65 19.17
N THR A 176 -1.18 -8.21 18.12
CA THR A 176 -2.17 -7.12 18.20
C THR A 176 -3.32 -7.41 19.17
N ASP A 177 -3.69 -8.67 19.34
CA ASP A 177 -4.70 -9.15 20.29
C ASP A 177 -4.30 -8.88 21.76
N ARG A 178 -2.99 -8.90 22.05
CA ARG A 178 -2.43 -8.67 23.39
C ARG A 178 -1.88 -7.26 23.60
N GLY A 179 -1.63 -6.52 22.52
CA GLY A 179 -1.13 -5.14 22.57
C GLY A 179 -2.16 -4.10 23.02
N GLY A 180 -3.45 -4.47 23.04
CA GLY A 180 -4.54 -3.62 23.52
C GLY A 180 -4.60 -2.28 22.80
N ILE A 181 -4.85 -1.21 23.56
CA ILE A 181 -5.01 0.14 23.03
C ILE A 181 -3.75 0.68 22.33
N ILE A 182 -2.56 0.23 22.71
CA ILE A 182 -1.31 0.63 22.03
C ILE A 182 -1.29 0.06 20.61
N ALA A 183 -1.62 -1.22 20.44
CA ALA A 183 -1.72 -1.84 19.12
C ALA A 183 -2.82 -1.20 18.25
N GLU A 184 -3.96 -0.85 18.85
CA GLU A 184 -5.04 -0.17 18.14
C GLU A 184 -4.61 1.21 17.62
N ILE A 185 -3.99 2.03 18.47
CA ILE A 185 -3.51 3.36 18.08
C ILE A 185 -2.45 3.27 16.98
N VAL A 186 -1.48 2.36 17.11
CA VAL A 186 -0.42 2.17 16.11
C VAL A 186 -0.99 1.71 14.78
N HIS A 187 -1.96 0.80 14.79
CA HIS A 187 -2.60 0.32 13.58
C HIS A 187 -3.41 1.43 12.87
N GLN A 188 -4.12 2.26 13.62
CA GLN A 188 -4.82 3.42 13.05
C GLN A 188 -3.85 4.47 12.51
N ALA A 189 -2.71 4.69 13.19
CA ALA A 189 -1.68 5.61 12.75
C ALA A 189 -1.04 5.17 11.42
N ASP A 190 -0.73 3.88 11.26
CA ASP A 190 -0.23 3.30 10.00
C ASP A 190 -1.23 3.49 8.84
N ARG A 191 -2.52 3.25 9.10
CA ARG A 191 -3.57 3.51 8.10
C ARG A 191 -3.66 4.97 7.68
N ALA A 192 -3.48 5.89 8.62
CA ALA A 192 -3.56 7.32 8.35
C ALA A 192 -2.39 7.82 7.49
N SER A 193 -1.17 7.31 7.71
CA SER A 193 -0.02 7.67 6.85
C SER A 193 -0.21 7.18 5.42
N VAL A 194 -0.72 5.94 5.24
CA VAL A 194 -1.04 5.39 3.91
C VAL A 194 -2.13 6.19 3.20
N SER A 195 -3.19 6.58 3.92
CA SER A 195 -4.32 7.33 3.34
C SER A 195 -3.89 8.69 2.80
N LYS A 196 -3.05 9.44 3.56
CA LYS A 196 -2.53 10.74 3.13
C LYS A 196 -1.82 10.64 1.78
N ALA A 197 -0.97 9.63 1.62
CA ALA A 197 -0.16 9.47 0.43
C ALA A 197 -0.94 9.02 -0.81
N MET A 198 -2.11 8.40 -0.63
CA MET A 198 -3.01 8.02 -1.73
C MET A 198 -3.96 9.18 -2.12
N GLY A 199 -3.78 10.37 -1.55
CA GLY A 199 -4.63 11.55 -1.79
C GLY A 199 -5.96 11.52 -1.02
N GLY A 200 -6.09 10.65 0.00
CA GLY A 200 -7.24 10.60 0.88
C GLY A 200 -7.06 11.42 2.15
N ASP A 201 -8.17 11.87 2.75
CA ASP A 201 -8.15 12.66 3.99
C ASP A 201 -7.69 11.79 5.20
N PRO A 202 -6.58 12.15 5.88
CA PRO A 202 -6.11 11.45 7.08
C PRO A 202 -7.14 11.43 8.20
N LEU A 203 -7.96 12.48 8.35
CA LEU A 203 -8.98 12.56 9.40
C LEU A 203 -10.11 11.56 9.17
N GLN A 204 -10.50 11.36 7.90
CA GLN A 204 -11.47 10.35 7.51
C GLN A 204 -10.93 8.93 7.72
N ALA A 205 -9.63 8.69 7.46
CA ALA A 205 -8.99 7.41 7.74
C ALA A 205 -8.92 7.09 9.25
N LEU A 206 -8.69 8.11 10.09
CA LEU A 206 -8.69 7.99 11.57
C LEU A 206 -10.11 7.80 12.14
N ALA A 207 -11.16 8.20 11.42
CA ALA A 207 -12.56 8.01 11.81
C ALA A 207 -13.18 6.70 11.29
N ALA A 208 -12.48 6.01 10.38
CA ALA A 208 -12.96 4.75 9.81
C ALA A 208 -12.92 3.61 10.84
N PRO A 209 -13.87 2.65 10.81
CA PRO A 209 -13.91 1.54 11.76
C PRO A 209 -12.58 0.78 11.87
N VAL A 210 -12.24 0.40 13.10
CA VAL A 210 -10.93 -0.13 13.59
C VAL A 210 -10.49 -1.42 12.92
N GLU A 211 -11.41 -2.19 12.34
CA GLU A 211 -11.09 -3.49 11.76
C GLU A 211 -10.44 -3.34 10.38
N SER A 212 -9.15 -3.69 10.31
CA SER A 212 -8.40 -3.79 9.06
C SER A 212 -9.05 -4.78 8.09
N LEU A 213 -8.99 -4.50 6.79
CA LEU A 213 -9.49 -5.43 5.77
C LEU A 213 -8.83 -6.81 5.93
N GLN A 214 -7.52 -6.85 6.21
CA GLN A 214 -6.78 -8.06 6.54
C GLN A 214 -7.42 -8.84 7.70
N ARG A 215 -7.76 -8.16 8.80
CA ARG A 215 -8.39 -8.80 9.97
C ARG A 215 -9.77 -9.34 9.63
N LYS A 216 -10.58 -8.58 8.89
CA LYS A 216 -11.90 -9.04 8.42
C LYS A 216 -11.80 -10.26 7.52
N LEU A 217 -10.84 -10.26 6.59
CA LEU A 217 -10.58 -11.39 5.71
C LEU A 217 -10.07 -12.61 6.49
N ALA A 218 -9.16 -12.42 7.44
CA ALA A 218 -8.61 -13.48 8.28
C ALA A 218 -9.67 -14.08 9.23
N ASP A 219 -10.45 -13.23 9.90
CA ASP A 219 -11.51 -13.65 10.82
C ASP A 219 -12.67 -14.29 10.06
N GLY A 220 -13.01 -13.75 8.88
CA GLY A 220 -13.95 -14.38 7.95
C GLY A 220 -13.47 -15.76 7.51
N LEU A 221 -12.22 -15.92 7.08
CA LEU A 221 -11.65 -17.23 6.73
C LEU A 221 -11.69 -18.20 7.91
N ARG A 222 -11.36 -17.75 9.13
CA ARG A 222 -11.44 -18.57 10.34
C ARG A 222 -12.86 -19.06 10.60
N TYR A 223 -13.84 -18.15 10.54
CA TYR A 223 -15.24 -18.50 10.75
C TYR A 223 -15.73 -19.48 9.68
N MET A 224 -15.46 -19.19 8.41
CA MET A 224 -15.89 -20.05 7.30
C MET A 224 -15.30 -21.46 7.44
N VAL A 225 -14.00 -21.59 7.77
CA VAL A 225 -13.36 -22.91 7.90
C VAL A 225 -13.82 -23.67 9.14
N LYS A 226 -14.08 -23.00 10.26
CA LYS A 226 -14.47 -23.67 11.52
C LYS A 226 -15.95 -24.00 11.60
N GLU A 227 -16.81 -23.12 11.10
CA GLU A 227 -18.26 -23.18 11.35
C GLU A 227 -19.07 -23.53 10.10
N GLN A 228 -18.57 -23.25 8.89
CA GLN A 228 -19.35 -23.39 7.65
C GLN A 228 -18.82 -24.50 6.72
N PHE A 229 -17.51 -24.63 6.56
CA PHE A 229 -16.91 -25.58 5.64
C PHE A 229 -16.79 -26.96 6.27
N GLN A 230 -17.29 -27.96 5.54
CA GLN A 230 -17.07 -29.36 5.88
C GLN A 230 -15.66 -29.79 5.45
N LEU A 231 -14.82 -30.10 6.43
CA LEU A 231 -13.45 -30.54 6.21
C LEU A 231 -13.39 -32.01 5.78
N ASN A 232 -12.53 -32.31 4.80
CA ASN A 232 -12.10 -33.67 4.45
C ASN A 232 -13.22 -34.60 3.97
N GLN A 233 -14.31 -34.05 3.42
CA GLN A 233 -15.43 -34.80 2.86
C GLN A 233 -15.41 -34.79 1.33
N LYS A 234 -15.86 -35.88 0.70
CA LYS A 234 -16.01 -35.97 -0.76
C LYS A 234 -17.02 -34.91 -1.23
N GLY A 235 -16.61 -34.03 -2.14
CA GLY A 235 -17.40 -32.86 -2.57
C GLY A 235 -17.34 -31.64 -1.64
N GLY A 236 -16.55 -31.71 -0.56
CA GLY A 236 -16.33 -30.64 0.39
C GLY A 236 -15.48 -29.49 -0.16
N VAL A 237 -15.57 -28.34 0.51
CA VAL A 237 -14.92 -27.08 0.11
C VAL A 237 -13.52 -26.94 0.69
N ALA A 238 -13.20 -27.69 1.74
CA ALA A 238 -11.96 -27.56 2.50
C ALA A 238 -11.30 -28.93 2.76
N TRP A 239 -10.00 -29.00 2.50
CA TRP A 239 -9.20 -30.23 2.63
C TRP A 239 -7.95 -29.93 3.44
N LEU A 240 -7.88 -30.46 4.65
CA LEU A 240 -6.78 -30.26 5.57
C LEU A 240 -5.78 -31.41 5.43
N THR A 241 -4.55 -31.10 5.08
CA THR A 241 -3.42 -32.03 5.09
C THR A 241 -2.49 -31.72 6.25
N ASP A 242 -1.45 -32.54 6.44
CA ASP A 242 -0.41 -32.24 7.43
C ASP A 242 0.33 -30.94 7.12
N GLU A 243 0.53 -30.65 5.82
CA GLU A 243 1.31 -29.52 5.34
C GLU A 243 0.48 -28.24 5.18
N ALA A 244 -0.75 -28.33 4.69
CA ALA A 244 -1.56 -27.16 4.35
C ALA A 244 -3.07 -27.39 4.43
N LEU A 245 -3.81 -26.28 4.54
CA LEU A 245 -5.25 -26.24 4.33
C LEU A 245 -5.52 -25.81 2.87
N TRP A 246 -6.22 -26.65 2.14
CA TRP A 246 -6.59 -26.39 0.75
C TRP A 246 -8.08 -26.04 0.66
N LEU A 247 -8.40 -24.87 0.09
CA LEU A 247 -9.79 -24.47 -0.14
C LEU A 247 -10.13 -24.47 -1.62
N VAL A 248 -11.27 -25.03 -2.00
CA VAL A 248 -11.72 -25.12 -3.39
C VAL A 248 -12.06 -23.73 -3.93
N SER A 249 -11.41 -23.33 -5.02
CA SER A 249 -11.59 -22.06 -5.73
C SER A 249 -12.43 -22.27 -7.01
N PRO A 250 -13.33 -21.33 -7.39
CA PRO A 250 -13.61 -20.06 -6.72
C PRO A 250 -14.66 -20.14 -5.61
N ARG A 251 -15.20 -21.33 -5.33
CA ARG A 251 -16.33 -21.54 -4.40
C ARG A 251 -16.06 -20.97 -3.01
N ALA A 252 -14.97 -21.35 -2.36
CA ALA A 252 -14.63 -20.90 -1.00
C ALA A 252 -14.48 -19.38 -0.90
N VAL A 253 -13.89 -18.74 -1.93
CA VAL A 253 -13.67 -17.29 -1.96
C VAL A 253 -14.96 -16.54 -2.20
N ASN A 254 -15.87 -17.07 -3.02
CA ASN A 254 -17.21 -16.51 -3.19
C ASN A 254 -18.04 -16.62 -1.91
N GLU A 255 -17.99 -17.75 -1.21
CA GLU A 255 -18.68 -17.94 0.07
C GLU A 255 -18.12 -17.00 1.15
N LEU A 256 -16.80 -16.83 1.23
CA LEU A 256 -16.16 -15.82 2.10
C LEU A 256 -16.62 -14.41 1.76
N LYS A 257 -16.62 -14.04 0.46
CA LYS A 257 -17.06 -12.72 0.00
C LYS A 257 -18.52 -12.48 0.40
N ALA A 258 -19.41 -13.45 0.16
CA ALA A 258 -20.82 -13.35 0.53
C ALA A 258 -21.01 -13.16 2.04
N TYR A 259 -20.30 -13.95 2.85
CA TYR A 259 -20.30 -13.81 4.31
C TYR A 259 -19.88 -12.41 4.75
N LEU A 260 -18.79 -11.88 4.21
CA LEU A 260 -18.30 -10.56 4.60
C LEU A 260 -19.22 -9.42 4.15
N TYR A 261 -19.90 -9.55 3.01
CA TYR A 261 -20.95 -8.61 2.60
C TYR A 261 -22.13 -8.61 3.57
N ASP A 262 -22.56 -9.79 4.02
CA ASP A 262 -23.65 -9.95 5.00
C ASP A 262 -23.27 -9.33 6.36
N GLN A 263 -22.00 -9.44 6.75
CA GLN A 263 -21.44 -8.75 7.93
C GLN A 263 -21.26 -7.22 7.73
N GLY A 264 -21.71 -6.66 6.62
CA GLY A 264 -21.69 -5.21 6.35
C GLY A 264 -20.32 -4.67 5.90
N VAL A 265 -19.38 -5.53 5.50
CA VAL A 265 -18.04 -5.13 5.06
C VAL A 265 -18.07 -4.66 3.60
N LYS A 266 -18.28 -3.36 3.39
CA LYS A 266 -18.38 -2.75 2.05
C LYS A 266 -17.03 -2.52 1.35
N SER A 267 -15.91 -2.65 2.05
CA SER A 267 -14.56 -2.37 1.55
C SER A 267 -13.94 -3.49 0.71
N ILE A 268 -14.68 -4.59 0.48
CA ILE A 268 -14.17 -5.77 -0.23
C ILE A 268 -14.33 -5.57 -1.75
N PRO A 269 -13.31 -5.89 -2.54
CA PRO A 269 -13.42 -5.88 -4.00
C PRO A 269 -14.61 -6.70 -4.52
N SER A 270 -15.39 -6.10 -5.42
CA SER A 270 -16.43 -6.82 -6.16
C SER A 270 -15.83 -7.81 -7.17
N ASP A 271 -14.62 -7.55 -7.66
CA ASP A 271 -13.90 -8.43 -8.56
C ASP A 271 -13.13 -9.53 -7.79
N LEU A 272 -13.28 -10.78 -8.23
CA LEU A 272 -12.63 -11.94 -7.63
C LEU A 272 -11.10 -11.88 -7.79
N THR A 273 -10.60 -11.43 -8.94
CA THR A 273 -9.14 -11.31 -9.20
C THR A 273 -8.50 -10.36 -8.21
N ARG A 274 -9.14 -9.21 -7.98
CA ARG A 274 -8.70 -8.24 -6.98
C ARG A 274 -8.80 -8.81 -5.56
N LEU A 275 -9.84 -9.58 -5.24
CA LEU A 275 -9.96 -10.24 -3.93
C LEU A 275 -8.86 -11.29 -3.70
N TYR A 276 -8.45 -12.07 -4.70
CA TYR A 276 -7.27 -12.93 -4.60
C TYR A 276 -6.00 -12.12 -4.34
N GLY A 277 -5.85 -10.99 -5.04
CA GLY A 277 -4.75 -10.06 -4.81
C GLY A 277 -4.69 -9.54 -3.38
N GLU A 278 -5.82 -9.15 -2.79
CA GLU A 278 -5.89 -8.69 -1.39
C GLU A 278 -5.56 -9.83 -0.39
N LEU A 279 -6.12 -11.03 -0.61
CA LEU A 279 -5.81 -12.20 0.22
C LEU A 279 -4.31 -12.54 0.18
N GLN A 280 -3.67 -12.40 -0.98
CA GLN A 280 -2.26 -12.65 -1.16
C GLN A 280 -1.38 -11.53 -0.59
N ALA A 281 -1.72 -10.27 -0.84
CA ALA A 281 -1.01 -9.10 -0.33
C ALA A 281 -0.94 -9.09 1.21
N HIS A 282 -1.98 -9.65 1.85
CA HIS A 282 -2.07 -9.80 3.29
C HIS A 282 -1.51 -11.13 3.83
N GLY A 283 -0.92 -11.97 2.98
CA GLY A 283 -0.31 -13.25 3.38
C GLY A 283 -1.31 -14.31 3.85
N LEU A 284 -2.58 -14.20 3.47
CA LEU A 284 -3.64 -15.13 3.88
C LEU A 284 -3.69 -16.39 2.99
N ILE A 285 -3.16 -16.30 1.76
CA ILE A 285 -3.04 -17.41 0.81
C ILE A 285 -1.62 -17.48 0.24
N GLU A 286 -1.13 -18.70 -0.04
CA GLU A 286 0.20 -18.92 -0.61
C GLU A 286 0.20 -18.77 -2.14
N GLU A 287 1.27 -18.16 -2.65
CA GLU A 287 1.51 -17.95 -4.07
C GLU A 287 2.08 -19.20 -4.76
N VAL A 288 1.59 -19.48 -5.97
CA VAL A 288 2.07 -20.59 -6.81
C VAL A 288 3.32 -20.17 -7.60
N ALA A 289 3.25 -18.97 -8.20
CA ALA A 289 4.27 -18.29 -8.99
C ALA A 289 3.81 -16.82 -9.22
N GLU A 290 4.71 -15.91 -9.61
CA GLU A 290 4.46 -14.45 -9.76
C GLU A 290 3.01 -14.10 -10.21
N GLY A 291 2.20 -13.62 -9.27
CA GLY A 291 0.85 -13.11 -9.47
C GLY A 291 -0.26 -14.17 -9.60
N LYS A 292 0.00 -15.46 -9.33
CA LYS A 292 -1.00 -16.55 -9.38
C LYS A 292 -1.15 -17.26 -8.03
N SER A 293 -2.40 -17.39 -7.57
CA SER A 293 -2.73 -17.91 -6.23
C SER A 293 -3.57 -19.19 -6.24
N VAL A 294 -3.94 -19.72 -7.41
CA VAL A 294 -4.79 -20.92 -7.58
C VAL A 294 -3.97 -22.10 -8.10
N TRP A 295 -3.97 -23.19 -7.33
CA TRP A 295 -3.31 -24.46 -7.59
C TRP A 295 -4.27 -25.43 -8.26
N LYS A 296 -3.80 -26.20 -9.25
CA LYS A 296 -4.53 -27.38 -9.71
C LYS A 296 -4.09 -28.58 -8.89
N CYS A 297 -5.00 -29.15 -8.13
CA CYS A 297 -4.73 -30.23 -7.19
C CYS A 297 -5.51 -31.48 -7.55
N GLN A 298 -4.89 -32.64 -7.45
CA GLN A 298 -5.57 -33.93 -7.49
C GLN A 298 -5.74 -34.45 -6.07
N VAL A 299 -7.00 -34.56 -5.64
CA VAL A 299 -7.36 -35.17 -4.36
C VAL A 299 -7.68 -36.64 -4.61
N SER A 300 -7.05 -37.54 -3.86
CA SER A 300 -7.21 -38.98 -3.98
C SER A 300 -7.49 -39.65 -2.64
N ASP A 301 -8.44 -40.60 -2.63
CA ASP A 301 -8.86 -41.40 -1.48
C ASP A 301 -9.22 -42.82 -1.95
N GLY A 302 -8.27 -43.75 -1.82
CA GLY A 302 -8.39 -45.09 -2.41
C GLY A 302 -8.41 -45.06 -3.94
N ASP A 303 -9.41 -45.70 -4.55
CA ASP A 303 -9.62 -45.71 -6.01
C ASP A 303 -10.28 -44.43 -6.55
N TRP A 304 -10.70 -43.52 -5.66
CA TRP A 304 -11.32 -42.27 -6.04
C TRP A 304 -10.26 -41.16 -6.19
N ALA A 305 -10.24 -40.48 -7.33
CA ALA A 305 -9.42 -39.30 -7.55
C ALA A 305 -10.19 -38.21 -8.30
N TYR A 306 -10.03 -36.95 -7.90
CA TYR A 306 -10.68 -35.81 -8.54
C TYR A 306 -9.73 -34.62 -8.65
N SER A 307 -9.81 -33.90 -9.77
CA SER A 307 -9.03 -32.68 -10.00
C SER A 307 -9.83 -31.47 -9.56
N LEU A 308 -9.26 -30.64 -8.69
CA LEU A 308 -9.87 -29.42 -8.14
C LEU A 308 -8.90 -28.25 -8.26
N ASN A 309 -9.45 -27.05 -8.51
CA ASN A 309 -8.71 -25.81 -8.38
C ASN A 309 -8.81 -25.33 -6.93
N MET A 310 -7.68 -25.00 -6.30
CA MET A 310 -7.62 -24.76 -4.86
C MET A 310 -6.68 -23.61 -4.53
N ILE A 311 -6.98 -22.88 -3.46
CA ILE A 311 -6.03 -21.97 -2.81
C ILE A 311 -5.41 -22.67 -1.61
N LYS A 312 -4.13 -22.37 -1.37
CA LYS A 312 -3.36 -22.94 -0.27
C LYS A 312 -3.28 -21.94 0.88
N ILE A 313 -3.62 -22.39 2.08
CA ILE A 313 -3.65 -21.60 3.30
C ILE A 313 -2.83 -22.29 4.37
N SER A 314 -2.05 -21.51 5.12
CA SER A 314 -1.35 -22.00 6.31
C SER A 314 -2.34 -22.41 7.40
N PRO A 315 -2.31 -23.66 7.91
CA PRO A 315 -3.18 -24.09 9.01
C PRO A 315 -3.05 -23.22 10.27
N THR A 316 -1.86 -22.65 10.50
CA THR A 316 -1.59 -21.75 11.63
C THR A 316 -2.42 -20.48 11.58
N LEU A 317 -2.81 -20.01 10.38
CA LEU A 317 -3.69 -18.85 10.23
C LEU A 317 -5.08 -19.10 10.84
N ILE A 318 -5.58 -20.34 10.73
CA ILE A 318 -6.94 -20.72 11.13
C ILE A 318 -6.98 -21.19 12.59
N TRP A 319 -6.06 -22.07 12.97
CA TRP A 319 -6.08 -22.73 14.29
C TRP A 319 -5.00 -22.24 15.25
N GLY A 320 -3.93 -21.57 14.79
CA GLY A 320 -2.83 -21.15 15.67
C GLY A 320 -2.23 -22.36 16.42
N THR A 321 -2.25 -22.31 17.75
CA THR A 321 -1.89 -23.43 18.65
C THR A 321 -3.11 -24.17 19.23
N GLY A 322 -4.31 -23.89 18.74
CA GLY A 322 -5.55 -24.53 19.19
C GLY A 322 -5.78 -25.91 18.58
N ASP A 323 -6.93 -26.51 18.91
CA ASP A 323 -7.28 -27.87 18.48
C ASP A 323 -7.52 -27.93 16.96
N LYS A 324 -6.52 -28.46 16.26
CA LYS A 324 -6.54 -28.74 14.82
C LYS A 324 -7.34 -30.03 14.56
N PRO A 325 -8.30 -30.05 13.62
CA PRO A 325 -9.01 -31.26 13.22
C PRO A 325 -8.08 -32.32 12.61
N GLU A 326 -8.52 -33.58 12.62
CA GLU A 326 -7.80 -34.70 12.03
C GLU A 326 -7.50 -34.46 10.53
N PRO A 327 -6.23 -34.61 10.10
CA PRO A 327 -5.85 -34.49 8.70
C PRO A 327 -6.58 -35.49 7.80
N PHE A 328 -6.73 -35.11 6.53
CA PHE A 328 -7.27 -35.97 5.50
C PHE A 328 -6.34 -37.16 5.29
N LYS A 329 -6.91 -38.37 5.35
CA LYS A 329 -6.17 -39.64 5.21
C LYS A 329 -5.77 -39.97 3.77
N GLY A 330 -6.37 -39.28 2.80
CA GLY A 330 -6.00 -39.39 1.39
C GLY A 330 -4.80 -38.51 1.02
N LYS A 331 -4.53 -38.37 -0.28
CA LYS A 331 -3.42 -37.54 -0.78
C LYS A 331 -3.93 -36.39 -1.63
N VAL A 332 -3.40 -35.19 -1.38
CA VAL A 332 -3.56 -34.02 -2.23
C VAL A 332 -2.22 -33.77 -2.93
N VAL A 333 -2.20 -33.90 -4.26
CA VAL A 333 -1.00 -33.69 -5.08
C VAL A 333 -1.20 -32.48 -5.99
N THR A 334 -0.27 -31.54 -5.98
CA THR A 334 -0.30 -30.38 -6.88
C THR A 334 0.17 -30.79 -8.28
N LEU A 335 -0.68 -30.61 -9.29
CA LEU A 335 -0.41 -30.94 -10.69
C LEU A 335 0.19 -29.78 -11.50
N GLY A 336 0.35 -28.59 -10.90
CA GLY A 336 0.87 -27.38 -11.54
C GLY A 336 -0.14 -26.21 -11.52
N TYR A 337 0.06 -25.23 -12.41
CA TYR A 337 -0.87 -24.12 -12.65
C TYR A 337 -1.37 -24.18 -14.10
N ASP A 338 -2.68 -24.07 -14.30
CA ASP A 338 -3.25 -23.87 -15.65
C ASP A 338 -3.39 -22.37 -15.94
N GLU A 339 -3.12 -21.98 -17.19
CA GLU A 339 -3.64 -20.71 -17.73
C GLU A 339 -5.17 -20.78 -17.70
N VAL A 340 -5.82 -19.73 -17.20
CA VAL A 340 -7.29 -19.67 -17.10
C VAL A 340 -7.88 -19.75 -18.52
N GLY A 341 -8.18 -20.97 -18.94
CA GLY A 341 -8.88 -21.33 -20.16
C GLY A 341 -10.22 -21.92 -19.77
N ASP A 342 -11.27 -21.17 -20.07
CA ASP A 342 -12.67 -21.52 -19.93
C ASP A 342 -12.95 -22.94 -20.47
N SER A 343 -13.08 -23.91 -19.56
CA SER A 343 -13.52 -25.27 -19.91
C SER A 343 -14.23 -25.88 -18.72
N ASN A 344 -15.55 -25.81 -18.79
CA ASN A 344 -16.49 -26.54 -17.94
C ASN A 344 -16.31 -28.05 -18.22
N PRO A 345 -16.04 -28.92 -17.24
CA PRO A 345 -16.17 -30.35 -17.45
C PRO A 345 -17.65 -30.71 -17.33
N GLU A 346 -18.25 -31.15 -18.44
CA GLU A 346 -19.55 -31.81 -18.44
C GLU A 346 -19.52 -33.06 -17.55
N PRO A 347 -20.59 -33.34 -16.78
CA PRO A 347 -20.72 -34.60 -16.09
C PRO A 347 -20.98 -35.72 -17.12
N GLN A 348 -20.05 -36.67 -17.23
CA GLN A 348 -20.31 -37.92 -17.92
C GLN A 348 -21.32 -38.73 -17.13
N SER A 349 -22.47 -38.97 -17.77
CA SER A 349 -23.54 -39.84 -17.32
C SER A 349 -23.09 -41.29 -17.27
N SER A 350 -23.36 -41.94 -16.14
CA SER A 350 -23.59 -43.39 -16.11
C SER A 350 -24.86 -43.63 -15.32
N ASP A 351 -25.95 -43.84 -16.06
CA ASP A 351 -27.22 -44.34 -15.55
C ASP A 351 -27.00 -45.68 -14.84
N GLN A 352 -27.46 -45.78 -13.59
CA GLN A 352 -27.97 -47.04 -13.06
C GLN A 352 -29.07 -46.75 -12.04
N GLU A 353 -30.30 -46.99 -12.48
CA GLU A 353 -31.50 -47.09 -11.67
C GLU A 353 -31.34 -48.19 -10.61
N ILE A 354 -31.56 -47.86 -9.33
CA ILE A 354 -32.30 -48.73 -8.41
C ILE A 354 -33.15 -47.83 -7.50
N GLY A 355 -34.47 -47.94 -7.64
CA GLY A 355 -35.43 -47.18 -6.84
C GLY A 355 -35.69 -47.78 -5.46
N ALA A 356 -36.09 -46.92 -4.53
CA ALA A 356 -37.11 -47.21 -3.51
C ALA A 356 -37.56 -45.90 -2.84
N SER A 357 -38.86 -45.63 -2.95
CA SER A 357 -39.65 -44.55 -2.35
C SER A 357 -39.70 -44.62 -0.83
N VAL A 358 -39.93 -43.49 -0.12
CA VAL A 358 -41.01 -43.25 0.89
C VAL A 358 -41.15 -41.73 1.21
N GLU A 359 -42.33 -41.18 0.90
CA GLU A 359 -43.24 -40.19 1.59
C GLU A 359 -42.69 -39.06 2.49
N HIS A 360 -42.93 -37.76 2.15
CA HIS A 360 -44.06 -36.85 2.50
C HIS A 360 -44.01 -36.21 3.90
N GLU A 361 -43.84 -34.87 3.97
CA GLU A 361 -44.88 -33.93 4.44
C GLU A 361 -44.43 -32.46 4.34
N ALA A 362 -45.33 -31.62 3.82
CA ALA A 362 -45.22 -30.17 3.74
C ALA A 362 -46.42 -29.54 4.48
N LYS A 363 -46.21 -28.43 5.19
CA LYS A 363 -47.28 -27.51 5.61
C LYS A 363 -46.91 -26.06 5.29
N LYS A 364 -47.82 -25.41 4.55
CA LYS A 364 -47.92 -23.97 4.25
C LYS A 364 -48.55 -23.22 5.43
N ALA A 365 -48.27 -21.92 5.53
CA ALA A 365 -49.23 -20.89 5.92
C ALA A 365 -48.91 -19.56 5.19
N ALA A 366 -49.95 -18.79 4.86
CA ALA A 366 -49.98 -17.72 3.87
C ALA A 366 -50.35 -16.33 4.45
N GLY A 367 -50.13 -15.28 3.62
CA GLY A 367 -50.86 -13.99 3.58
C GLY A 367 -50.23 -12.85 4.39
N GLU A 368 -50.19 -11.58 3.96
CA GLU A 368 -50.85 -10.89 2.83
C GLU A 368 -50.17 -9.52 2.57
N SER A 369 -50.26 -9.02 1.34
CA SER A 369 -49.72 -7.73 0.86
C SER A 369 -50.77 -6.62 0.90
N THR A 370 -50.36 -5.36 1.06
CA THR A 370 -51.09 -4.20 0.49
C THR A 370 -50.19 -2.99 0.27
N SER A 371 -50.45 -2.31 -0.84
CA SER A 371 -49.70 -1.21 -1.48
C SER A 371 -50.48 0.11 -1.42
N VAL A 372 -49.84 1.28 -1.23
CA VAL A 372 -50.36 2.60 -1.68
C VAL A 372 -49.23 3.61 -2.00
N GLN A 373 -49.47 4.42 -3.03
CA GLN A 373 -48.64 5.43 -3.70
C GLN A 373 -48.62 6.84 -3.05
N VAL A 374 -47.67 7.66 -3.54
CA VAL A 374 -47.34 9.07 -3.21
C VAL A 374 -48.10 10.08 -4.08
N ASN A 375 -48.26 11.33 -3.60
CA ASN A 375 -48.41 12.53 -4.45
C ASN A 375 -47.71 13.78 -3.87
N LYS A 376 -47.33 14.68 -4.80
CA LYS A 376 -46.44 15.86 -4.77
C LYS A 376 -47.01 17.14 -4.11
N ASP A 377 -46.13 18.09 -3.76
CA ASP A 377 -46.07 19.47 -4.33
C ASP A 377 -44.99 20.39 -3.69
N SER A 378 -44.46 21.35 -4.45
CA SER A 378 -43.56 22.48 -4.07
C SER A 378 -44.27 23.84 -4.32
N PRO A 379 -43.85 25.01 -3.78
CA PRO A 379 -42.95 25.98 -4.51
C PRO A 379 -42.11 26.98 -3.61
N VAL A 380 -40.90 27.51 -3.94
CA VAL A 380 -40.38 28.64 -4.81
C VAL A 380 -39.99 29.96 -4.05
N THR A 381 -38.97 30.68 -4.59
CA THR A 381 -38.40 32.08 -4.44
C THR A 381 -37.22 32.30 -3.47
N ASP A 382 -36.19 33.17 -3.66
CA ASP A 382 -35.60 34.00 -4.74
C ASP A 382 -34.18 34.51 -4.29
N VAL A 383 -33.35 34.95 -5.25
CA VAL A 383 -31.92 35.42 -5.30
C VAL A 383 -31.70 36.82 -4.59
N PRO A 384 -30.51 37.53 -4.48
CA PRO A 384 -29.18 37.41 -5.14
C PRO A 384 -27.83 37.80 -4.41
N ASP A 385 -26.70 37.53 -5.10
CA ASP A 385 -25.37 38.22 -5.20
C ASP A 385 -24.44 38.39 -3.97
N SER A 386 -23.08 38.41 -4.02
CA SER A 386 -22.01 38.23 -5.04
C SER A 386 -20.61 38.31 -4.35
N SER A 387 -19.52 37.90 -5.07
CA SER A 387 -18.06 38.07 -4.82
C SER A 387 -17.41 37.18 -3.72
N GLY A 388 -16.25 36.52 -3.86
CA GLY A 388 -15.18 36.45 -4.86
C GLY A 388 -13.80 36.44 -4.15
N SER A 389 -13.03 35.35 -4.18
CA SER A 389 -11.54 35.35 -4.14
C SER A 389 -10.94 33.93 -4.18
N ILE A 390 -9.66 33.89 -4.58
CA ILE A 390 -8.83 32.77 -5.05
C ILE A 390 -7.72 32.50 -4.00
N ALA A 391 -7.34 31.23 -3.77
CA ALA A 391 -6.08 30.81 -3.11
C ALA A 391 -5.80 29.32 -3.44
N SER A 392 -4.80 28.97 -4.26
CA SER A 392 -3.35 28.82 -4.02
C SER A 392 -2.97 27.54 -3.24
N GLY A 393 -2.20 26.66 -3.89
CA GLY A 393 -1.78 25.35 -3.40
C GLY A 393 -0.80 25.38 -2.23
N GLY A 394 -0.98 24.44 -1.30
CA GLY A 394 -0.21 24.29 -0.06
C GLY A 394 0.83 23.18 -0.12
N SER A 395 1.91 23.37 0.62
CA SER A 395 3.04 22.47 0.83
C SER A 395 2.69 21.34 1.82
N LEU A 396 3.42 20.20 1.77
CA LEU A 396 3.29 19.04 2.68
C LEU A 396 3.34 19.38 4.18
N ASP A 397 4.00 20.50 4.53
CA ASP A 397 4.03 21.05 5.90
C ASP A 397 2.75 21.81 6.28
N ASP A 398 2.11 22.50 5.32
CA ASP A 398 0.84 23.21 5.53
C ASP A 398 -0.32 22.22 5.71
N ASP A 399 -0.29 21.07 5.04
CA ASP A 399 -1.29 20.02 5.21
C ASP A 399 -1.12 19.22 6.51
N LEU A 400 0.09 19.14 7.07
CA LEU A 400 0.24 18.64 8.44
C LEU A 400 -0.34 19.66 9.42
N LEU A 401 -0.01 20.95 9.27
CA LEU A 401 -0.48 22.06 10.12
C LEU A 401 -2.00 22.29 10.05
N SER A 402 -2.63 22.10 8.89
CA SER A 402 -4.07 22.24 8.71
C SER A 402 -4.86 21.22 9.55
N ILE A 403 -4.34 20.00 9.70
CA ILE A 403 -4.92 18.94 10.56
C ILE A 403 -4.76 19.26 12.07
N PHE A 404 -4.00 20.27 12.48
CA PHE A 404 -3.82 20.66 13.89
C PHE A 404 -4.53 21.95 14.31
N SER A 405 -5.16 22.67 13.38
CA SER A 405 -5.80 23.97 13.69
C SER A 405 -7.15 23.84 14.44
N ASP A 406 -7.75 22.64 14.48
CA ASP A 406 -9.15 22.44 14.92
C ASP A 406 -9.33 22.08 16.41
N LEU A 407 -8.45 22.56 17.30
CA LEU A 407 -8.68 22.48 18.75
C LEU A 407 -8.74 23.88 19.38
N SER A 408 -9.79 24.61 19.01
CA SER A 408 -10.30 25.77 19.76
C SER A 408 -11.81 25.59 19.97
N PRO A 409 -12.36 25.80 21.18
CA PRO A 409 -13.73 25.43 21.47
C PRO A 409 -14.75 26.40 20.84
N GLY A 410 -15.48 25.89 19.83
CA GLY A 410 -16.89 26.16 19.52
C GLY A 410 -17.28 27.52 18.92
N ILE A 411 -17.89 27.49 17.72
CA ILE A 411 -19.27 27.97 17.42
C ILE A 411 -19.66 27.46 16.01
N ASP A 412 -20.93 27.07 15.90
CA ASP A 412 -21.63 26.33 14.84
C ASP A 412 -21.57 26.88 13.40
N GLY A 413 -21.70 25.98 12.41
CA GLY A 413 -22.13 26.33 11.04
C GLY A 413 -22.00 25.20 10.00
N GLN A 414 -23.09 24.47 9.77
CA GLN A 414 -23.27 23.36 8.80
C GLN A 414 -23.24 23.76 7.31
N ALA A 415 -22.77 22.84 6.44
CA ALA A 415 -23.46 22.24 5.25
C ALA A 415 -22.41 21.74 4.21
N ASN A 416 -22.29 20.45 3.86
CA ASN A 416 -23.10 19.62 2.92
C ASN A 416 -23.55 20.38 1.66
N GLY A 417 -23.38 19.95 0.41
CA GLY A 417 -22.90 18.75 -0.30
C GLY A 417 -22.95 19.12 -1.81
N GLU A 418 -22.22 18.45 -2.71
CA GLU A 418 -22.77 17.42 -3.63
C GLU A 418 -24.15 17.79 -4.21
N ASP A 419 -24.48 17.70 -5.50
CA ASP A 419 -23.93 17.10 -6.70
C ASP A 419 -24.71 17.77 -7.88
N VAL A 420 -24.55 17.42 -9.16
CA VAL A 420 -25.46 16.44 -9.82
C VAL A 420 -25.07 16.35 -11.29
N GLU A 421 -24.71 15.12 -11.67
CA GLU A 421 -25.21 14.29 -12.79
C GLU A 421 -25.29 14.86 -14.22
N SER A 422 -25.26 14.09 -15.31
CA SER A 422 -24.97 12.69 -15.66
C SER A 422 -25.27 12.65 -17.17
N LYS A 423 -24.55 11.84 -17.95
CA LYS A 423 -25.19 10.94 -18.93
C LYS A 423 -24.18 10.02 -19.62
N THR A 424 -24.50 8.75 -19.47
CA THR A 424 -23.99 7.53 -20.08
C THR A 424 -24.20 7.47 -21.60
N VAL A 425 -23.21 6.96 -22.35
CA VAL A 425 -23.42 5.98 -23.43
C VAL A 425 -22.19 5.07 -23.52
N VAL A 426 -22.42 3.77 -23.34
CA VAL A 426 -21.53 2.65 -23.67
C VAL A 426 -21.79 2.26 -25.13
N ASP A 427 -20.74 2.11 -25.95
CA ASP A 427 -20.40 0.80 -26.53
C ASP A 427 -19.11 0.80 -27.39
N ASP A 428 -18.40 -0.30 -27.20
CA ASP A 428 -17.67 -1.10 -28.18
C ASP A 428 -16.19 -0.88 -28.63
N MET A 429 -15.55 -2.06 -28.72
CA MET A 429 -14.42 -2.46 -29.56
C MET A 429 -12.97 -2.27 -29.08
N LYS A 430 -12.61 -3.21 -28.21
CA LYS A 430 -11.35 -3.98 -28.15
C LYS A 430 -10.63 -4.16 -29.52
N ARG A 431 -9.30 -4.23 -29.45
CA ARG A 431 -8.27 -4.70 -30.43
C ARG A 431 -7.59 -3.58 -31.24
N ARG A 432 -6.30 -3.35 -30.99
CA ARG A 432 -5.18 -4.08 -31.64
C ARG A 432 -3.85 -3.43 -31.22
N ALA A 433 -3.07 -4.15 -30.42
CA ALA A 433 -1.64 -3.91 -30.34
C ALA A 433 -0.98 -4.46 -31.61
N THR A 434 0.19 -3.90 -31.92
CA THR A 434 1.18 -4.36 -32.92
C THR A 434 0.95 -3.87 -34.35
N GLU A 435 1.61 -2.77 -34.71
CA GLU A 435 2.52 -2.63 -35.86
C GLU A 435 2.89 -1.15 -36.08
N VAL A 436 3.99 -0.93 -36.82
CA VAL A 436 4.66 0.34 -37.20
C VAL A 436 5.82 0.67 -36.23
N ALA A 437 6.98 0.02 -36.39
CA ALA A 437 7.98 0.23 -37.45
C ALA A 437 8.62 1.64 -37.39
N THR A 438 9.93 1.60 -37.20
CA THR A 438 10.92 2.66 -37.37
C THR A 438 10.54 3.73 -38.40
N SER A 439 10.45 4.98 -37.94
CA SER A 439 10.55 6.14 -38.83
C SER A 439 11.50 7.16 -38.20
N ASN A 440 12.72 7.19 -38.75
CA ASN A 440 13.60 8.36 -38.70
C ASN A 440 12.83 9.54 -39.31
N ILE A 441 12.61 10.59 -38.52
CA ILE A 441 12.19 11.88 -39.07
C ILE A 441 13.37 12.84 -38.86
N SER A 442 14.17 12.96 -39.92
CA SER A 442 15.10 14.07 -40.11
C SER A 442 14.29 15.34 -40.33
N SER A 443 14.67 16.39 -39.63
CA SER A 443 14.22 17.77 -39.85
C SER A 443 15.07 18.42 -40.93
N ASP A 444 14.47 18.91 -42.00
CA ASP A 444 14.97 20.08 -42.74
C ASP A 444 13.85 20.79 -43.51
N ASP A 445 14.00 22.11 -43.59
CA ASP A 445 13.29 23.14 -44.37
C ASP A 445 11.87 23.56 -44.02
N LEU A 446 11.74 24.65 -43.24
CA LEU A 446 10.83 25.77 -43.56
C LEU A 446 11.42 27.11 -43.09
N ALA A 447 11.53 28.05 -44.04
CA ALA A 447 11.93 29.45 -43.87
C ALA A 447 10.87 30.29 -43.10
N PRO A 448 11.19 31.52 -42.63
CA PRO A 448 10.49 32.17 -41.54
C PRO A 448 9.21 32.89 -42.00
N GLY A 449 8.06 32.41 -41.50
CA GLY A 449 6.77 33.10 -41.57
C GLY A 449 6.43 33.72 -40.22
N SER A 450 6.32 35.05 -40.19
CA SER A 450 5.97 35.87 -39.03
C SER A 450 4.52 35.66 -38.56
N GLY A 451 4.32 35.46 -37.24
CA GLY A 451 3.05 35.71 -36.54
C GLY A 451 2.56 34.55 -35.65
N GLY A 452 2.77 34.65 -34.33
CA GLY A 452 2.16 33.76 -33.32
C GLY A 452 3.10 33.14 -32.28
N SER A 453 4.08 33.91 -31.77
CA SER A 453 4.97 33.45 -30.68
C SER A 453 4.50 33.99 -29.33
N SER A 454 3.83 33.15 -28.52
CA SER A 454 3.78 33.33 -27.05
C SER A 454 3.16 32.17 -26.23
N ASN A 455 2.57 31.13 -26.80
CA ASN A 455 1.95 30.06 -25.97
C ASN A 455 2.74 28.74 -25.85
N LEU A 456 3.61 28.37 -26.80
CA LEU A 456 4.34 27.08 -26.72
C LEU A 456 5.58 27.11 -25.80
N GLY A 457 6.13 28.28 -25.51
CA GLY A 457 7.25 28.43 -24.57
C GLY A 457 6.82 28.17 -23.12
N GLY A 458 5.64 28.66 -22.75
CA GLY A 458 5.10 28.57 -21.39
C GLY A 458 4.83 27.13 -20.94
N VAL A 459 4.30 26.26 -21.81
CA VAL A 459 4.00 24.86 -21.44
C VAL A 459 5.28 24.06 -21.16
N GLY A 460 6.37 24.34 -21.88
CA GLY A 460 7.67 23.72 -21.62
C GLY A 460 8.25 24.13 -20.27
N GLU A 461 8.16 25.43 -19.95
CA GLU A 461 8.64 25.97 -18.66
C GLU A 461 7.78 25.45 -17.49
N GLN A 462 6.46 25.42 -17.65
CA GLN A 462 5.55 24.82 -16.66
C GLN A 462 5.88 23.36 -16.39
N PHE A 463 6.15 22.57 -17.44
CA PHE A 463 6.61 21.19 -17.27
C PHE A 463 7.94 21.11 -16.51
N TRP A 464 8.89 21.98 -16.82
CA TRP A 464 10.18 22.00 -16.16
C TRP A 464 10.09 22.38 -14.68
N ASP A 465 9.26 23.39 -14.36
CA ASP A 465 9.01 23.81 -12.99
C ASP A 465 8.25 22.75 -12.20
N TRP A 466 7.23 22.12 -12.80
CA TRP A 466 6.55 20.96 -12.23
C TRP A 466 7.51 19.79 -11.96
N LEU A 467 8.45 19.53 -12.87
CA LEU A 467 9.41 18.45 -12.71
C LEU A 467 10.39 18.74 -11.56
N LYS A 468 10.93 19.97 -11.47
CA LYS A 468 11.80 20.40 -10.36
C LYS A 468 11.07 20.34 -9.03
N GLN A 469 9.86 20.93 -8.98
CA GLN A 469 9.05 20.94 -7.78
C GLN A 469 8.71 19.51 -7.37
N GLY A 470 8.27 18.67 -8.31
CA GLY A 470 7.88 17.31 -8.05
C GLY A 470 9.02 16.40 -7.57
N VAL A 471 10.24 16.63 -8.04
CA VAL A 471 11.43 15.93 -7.53
C VAL A 471 11.83 16.49 -6.16
N SER A 472 11.70 17.80 -5.92
CA SER A 472 12.06 18.46 -4.66
C SER A 472 11.09 18.15 -3.51
N ASP A 473 9.79 18.16 -3.78
CA ASP A 473 8.71 17.87 -2.82
C ASP A 473 8.38 16.37 -2.73
N ARG A 474 9.07 15.55 -3.53
CA ARG A 474 8.96 14.09 -3.59
C ARG A 474 7.62 13.56 -4.12
N SER A 475 6.79 14.38 -4.75
CA SER A 475 5.58 13.93 -5.46
C SER A 475 5.89 13.14 -6.76
N ILE A 476 7.09 13.31 -7.32
CA ILE A 476 7.63 12.50 -8.42
C ILE A 476 8.69 11.56 -7.86
N VAL A 477 8.29 10.29 -7.68
CA VAL A 477 9.19 9.21 -7.28
C VAL A 477 10.28 9.00 -8.33
N VAL A 478 11.53 8.92 -7.88
CA VAL A 478 12.73 8.65 -8.70
C VAL A 478 13.26 7.24 -8.39
N ASN A 479 13.71 6.50 -9.41
CA ASN A 479 14.34 5.17 -9.28
C ASN A 479 13.45 4.02 -8.78
N ASP A 480 12.13 4.17 -8.80
CA ASP A 480 11.18 3.07 -8.53
C ASP A 480 10.85 2.27 -9.80
N THR A 481 10.41 1.02 -9.66
CA THR A 481 9.94 0.14 -10.75
C THR A 481 8.88 0.75 -11.66
N LYS A 482 8.01 1.63 -11.14
CA LYS A 482 6.95 2.32 -11.90
C LYS A 482 7.22 3.83 -12.05
N ALA A 483 8.41 4.30 -11.66
CA ALA A 483 8.77 5.70 -11.79
C ALA A 483 8.82 6.14 -13.26
N VAL A 484 8.54 7.42 -13.50
CA VAL A 484 8.70 8.06 -14.81
C VAL A 484 10.01 8.87 -14.89
N VAL A 485 10.76 8.93 -13.79
CA VAL A 485 12.06 9.57 -13.66
C VAL A 485 13.02 8.58 -13.01
N HIS A 486 14.18 8.40 -13.60
CA HIS A 486 15.27 7.62 -13.03
C HIS A 486 16.58 8.41 -13.11
N THR A 487 17.64 7.86 -12.54
CA THR A 487 19.02 8.33 -12.71
C THR A 487 19.84 7.23 -13.36
N VAL A 488 20.69 7.59 -14.31
CA VAL A 488 21.58 6.69 -15.05
C VAL A 488 22.82 7.46 -15.50
N ASP A 489 23.99 6.89 -15.28
CA ASP A 489 25.30 7.45 -15.66
C ASP A 489 25.51 8.88 -15.10
N GLY A 490 25.06 9.12 -13.87
CA GLY A 490 25.19 10.38 -13.16
C GLY A 490 24.22 11.49 -13.60
N THR A 491 23.22 11.19 -14.42
CA THR A 491 22.19 12.16 -14.83
C THR A 491 20.76 11.63 -14.73
N PHE A 492 19.78 12.52 -14.75
CA PHE A 492 18.36 12.15 -14.78
C PHE A 492 17.92 11.65 -16.16
N PHE A 493 17.12 10.58 -16.16
CA PHE A 493 16.48 9.98 -17.31
C PHE A 493 14.96 10.08 -17.17
N LEU A 494 14.32 10.79 -18.11
CA LEU A 494 12.88 11.01 -18.16
C LEU A 494 12.22 10.04 -19.13
N VAL A 495 11.39 9.12 -18.64
CA VAL A 495 10.74 8.08 -19.44
C VAL A 495 9.65 8.68 -20.33
N SER A 496 9.78 8.56 -21.65
CA SER A 496 8.84 9.11 -22.64
C SER A 496 7.97 8.01 -23.26
N PRO A 497 6.65 8.23 -23.48
CA PRO A 497 5.90 9.46 -23.22
C PRO A 497 5.36 9.57 -21.77
N GLY A 498 5.71 8.64 -20.88
CA GLY A 498 5.12 8.51 -19.55
C GLY A 498 5.18 9.78 -18.69
N VAL A 499 6.34 10.43 -18.65
CA VAL A 499 6.56 11.66 -17.87
C VAL A 499 5.65 12.82 -18.33
N PHE A 500 5.48 12.99 -19.64
CA PHE A 500 4.66 14.06 -20.21
C PHE A 500 3.16 13.77 -20.05
N LYS A 501 2.77 12.50 -20.13
CA LYS A 501 1.40 12.08 -19.83
C LYS A 501 1.06 12.33 -18.35
N LYS A 502 2.01 12.07 -17.44
CA LYS A 502 1.83 12.32 -16.01
C LYS A 502 1.62 13.81 -15.72
N PHE A 503 2.43 14.68 -16.32
CA PHE A 503 2.23 16.13 -16.25
C PHE A 503 0.88 16.57 -16.82
N ALA A 504 0.54 16.11 -18.04
CA ALA A 504 -0.71 16.48 -18.70
C ALA A 504 -1.99 16.01 -17.97
N ALA A 505 -1.88 14.99 -17.11
CA ALA A 505 -2.96 14.52 -16.25
C ALA A 505 -3.04 15.27 -14.91
N ALA A 506 -1.92 15.81 -14.42
CA ALA A 506 -1.86 16.58 -13.18
C ALA A 506 -2.38 18.01 -13.36
N GLU A 507 -2.11 18.63 -14.51
CA GLU A 507 -2.58 19.98 -14.82
C GLU A 507 -3.97 19.94 -15.48
N SER A 508 -4.99 20.41 -14.76
CA SER A 508 -6.40 20.40 -15.21
C SER A 508 -6.56 21.25 -16.48
N GLY A 509 -6.62 20.60 -17.65
CA GLY A 509 -6.84 21.24 -18.96
C GLY A 509 -5.97 20.72 -20.10
N VAL A 510 -4.92 19.93 -19.83
CA VAL A 510 -3.91 19.50 -20.83
C VAL A 510 -4.08 18.05 -21.29
N SER A 511 -5.17 17.38 -20.88
CA SER A 511 -5.37 15.92 -20.99
C SER A 511 -5.28 15.33 -22.42
N SER A 512 -5.21 16.14 -23.48
CA SER A 512 -5.07 15.70 -24.88
C SER A 512 -3.75 16.12 -25.57
N GLU A 513 -2.82 16.80 -24.89
CA GLU A 513 -1.70 17.50 -25.55
C GLU A 513 -0.28 17.16 -25.02
N TRP A 514 -0.03 15.95 -24.51
CA TRP A 514 1.33 15.55 -24.08
C TRP A 514 2.41 15.73 -25.17
N LYS A 515 2.03 15.69 -26.46
CA LYS A 515 2.91 15.98 -27.59
C LYS A 515 3.37 17.44 -27.61
N GLN A 516 2.51 18.38 -27.22
CA GLN A 516 2.85 19.80 -27.12
C GLN A 516 3.79 20.05 -25.94
N VAL A 517 3.53 19.41 -24.80
CA VAL A 517 4.43 19.44 -23.64
C VAL A 517 5.82 18.92 -24.03
N GLN A 518 5.87 17.77 -24.71
CA GLN A 518 7.13 17.19 -25.18
C GLN A 518 7.86 18.12 -26.17
N SER A 519 7.14 18.75 -27.10
CA SER A 519 7.71 19.72 -28.04
C SER A 519 8.23 20.97 -27.32
N GLY A 520 7.47 21.47 -26.33
CA GLY A 520 7.86 22.61 -25.49
C GLY A 520 9.15 22.30 -24.71
N PHE A 521 9.21 21.15 -24.04
CA PHE A 521 10.42 20.68 -23.35
C PHE A 521 11.63 20.56 -24.28
N GLN A 522 11.46 19.99 -25.48
CA GLN A 522 12.55 19.89 -26.46
C GLN A 522 13.08 21.26 -26.92
N LYS A 523 12.22 22.29 -26.99
CA LYS A 523 12.62 23.66 -27.35
C LYS A 523 13.42 24.34 -26.24
N LEU A 524 13.24 23.96 -24.97
CA LEU A 524 14.03 24.49 -23.86
C LEU A 524 15.50 24.03 -23.89
N GLY A 525 15.82 22.94 -24.60
CA GLY A 525 17.20 22.48 -24.77
C GLY A 525 17.87 21.99 -23.48
N ARG A 526 17.09 21.61 -22.45
CA ARG A 526 17.58 21.07 -21.18
C ARG A 526 17.99 19.59 -21.27
N HIS A 527 17.65 18.91 -22.38
CA HIS A 527 18.00 17.51 -22.62
C HIS A 527 19.28 17.34 -23.45
N ILE A 528 19.95 16.21 -23.28
CA ILE A 528 21.12 15.83 -24.07
C ILE A 528 20.69 15.42 -25.48
N LYS A 529 21.30 16.03 -26.50
CA LYS A 529 21.22 15.59 -27.89
C LYS A 529 22.49 14.83 -28.24
N SER A 530 22.39 13.55 -28.59
CA SER A 530 23.53 12.73 -29.04
C SER A 530 23.25 12.20 -30.43
N GLN A 531 24.22 12.35 -31.35
CA GLN A 531 24.13 11.88 -32.73
C GLN A 531 22.85 12.29 -33.48
N GLY A 532 22.32 13.49 -33.20
CA GLY A 532 21.09 14.01 -33.81
C GLY A 532 19.79 13.44 -33.22
N VAL A 533 19.86 12.56 -32.23
CA VAL A 533 18.70 11.97 -31.56
C VAL A 533 18.48 12.62 -30.18
N ASN A 534 17.22 12.95 -29.87
CA ASN A 534 16.82 13.53 -28.59
C ASN A 534 16.41 12.47 -27.54
N ILE A 535 16.00 11.29 -28.00
CA ILE A 535 15.49 10.19 -27.18
C ILE A 535 16.54 9.08 -27.12
N HIS A 536 16.99 8.76 -25.92
CA HIS A 536 18.00 7.76 -25.65
C HIS A 536 17.36 6.45 -25.23
N LYS A 537 18.01 5.35 -25.62
CA LYS A 537 17.61 4.00 -25.26
C LYS A 537 18.40 3.54 -24.04
N VAL A 538 17.71 3.19 -22.97
CA VAL A 538 18.30 2.67 -21.74
C VAL A 538 17.83 1.24 -21.55
N SER A 539 18.76 0.32 -21.33
CA SER A 539 18.46 -1.08 -21.01
C SER A 539 18.08 -1.21 -19.54
N VAL A 540 17.08 -2.03 -19.24
CA VAL A 540 16.64 -2.38 -17.89
C VAL A 540 16.92 -3.85 -17.66
N SER A 541 17.84 -4.15 -16.75
CA SER A 541 18.25 -5.51 -16.42
C SER A 541 17.34 -6.07 -15.33
N GLY A 542 16.37 -6.91 -15.72
CA GLY A 542 15.56 -7.70 -14.78
C GLY A 542 16.18 -9.07 -14.49
N PRO A 543 15.68 -9.81 -13.48
CA PRO A 543 16.21 -11.12 -13.08
C PRO A 543 16.23 -12.16 -14.21
N ASN A 544 15.23 -12.12 -15.09
CA ASN A 544 15.02 -13.11 -16.16
C ASN A 544 15.01 -12.52 -17.58
N LYS A 545 15.00 -11.19 -17.73
CA LYS A 545 14.87 -10.53 -19.04
C LYS A 545 15.41 -9.10 -19.01
N THR A 546 16.08 -8.69 -20.08
CA THR A 546 16.42 -7.29 -20.34
C THR A 546 15.30 -6.63 -21.16
N THR A 547 14.75 -5.52 -20.67
CA THR A 547 13.82 -4.67 -21.41
C THR A 547 14.48 -3.34 -21.74
N TYR A 548 13.80 -2.46 -22.47
CA TYR A 548 14.34 -1.16 -22.86
C TYR A 548 13.32 -0.06 -22.58
N LEU A 549 13.81 1.06 -22.05
CA LEU A 549 13.08 2.30 -21.91
C LEU A 549 13.62 3.34 -22.88
N MET A 550 12.72 4.19 -23.36
CA MET A 550 13.04 5.33 -24.23
C MET A 550 12.76 6.61 -23.46
N GLY A 551 13.70 7.56 -23.49
CA GLY A 551 13.56 8.76 -22.68
C GLY A 551 14.59 9.83 -22.96
N TYR A 552 14.52 10.93 -22.21
CA TYR A 552 15.44 12.06 -22.33
C TYR A 552 16.46 12.01 -21.19
N LEU A 553 17.72 12.26 -21.50
CA LEU A 553 18.74 12.52 -20.48
C LEU A 553 18.82 14.02 -20.21
N ILE A 554 18.97 14.41 -18.96
CA ILE A 554 19.13 15.82 -18.58
C ILE A 554 20.59 16.24 -18.74
N LYS A 555 20.82 17.43 -19.29
CA LYS A 555 22.18 17.94 -19.55
C LYS A 555 22.89 18.35 -18.26
N GLU A 556 22.18 19.06 -17.38
CA GLU A 556 22.71 19.61 -16.14
C GLU A 556 21.82 19.09 -14.99
N PRO A 557 22.11 17.89 -14.43
CA PRO A 557 21.23 17.23 -13.47
C PRO A 557 21.05 18.03 -12.17
N GLU A 558 22.03 18.86 -11.85
CA GLU A 558 22.02 19.81 -10.74
C GLU A 558 20.94 20.89 -10.85
N GLU A 559 20.46 21.20 -12.06
CA GLU A 559 19.33 22.13 -12.24
C GLU A 559 18.00 21.50 -11.83
N LEU A 560 17.95 20.16 -11.78
CA LEU A 560 16.75 19.41 -11.40
C LEU A 560 16.71 19.12 -9.90
N ALA A 561 17.82 18.64 -9.33
CA ALA A 561 17.93 18.40 -7.88
C ALA A 561 19.39 18.40 -7.41
N ARG A 562 19.60 18.82 -6.15
CA ARG A 562 20.88 18.71 -5.44
C ARG A 562 20.65 18.14 -4.02
N PRO A 563 21.33 17.05 -3.63
CA PRO A 563 22.24 16.23 -4.43
C PRO A 563 21.49 15.41 -5.51
N VAL A 564 22.19 15.06 -6.59
CA VAL A 564 21.64 14.13 -7.61
C VAL A 564 21.52 12.73 -6.97
N PRO A 565 20.36 12.06 -7.07
CA PRO A 565 20.19 10.71 -6.55
C PRO A 565 21.18 9.70 -7.19
N PRO A 566 21.55 8.63 -6.48
CA PRO A 566 22.43 7.60 -7.02
C PRO A 566 21.78 6.86 -8.18
N ASP A 567 22.57 6.48 -9.18
CA ASP A 567 22.09 5.79 -10.39
C ASP A 567 21.27 4.53 -10.09
N ASN A 568 20.23 4.33 -10.89
CA ASN A 568 19.46 3.11 -10.89
C ASN A 568 20.30 1.95 -11.44
N TRP A 569 20.67 1.02 -10.57
CA TRP A 569 21.59 -0.09 -10.88
C TRP A 569 21.09 -1.07 -11.96
N VAL A 570 19.77 -1.16 -12.18
CA VAL A 570 19.21 -1.98 -13.27
C VAL A 570 19.26 -1.26 -14.62
N LEU A 571 19.45 0.06 -14.62
CA LEU A 571 19.52 0.85 -15.85
C LEU A 571 20.96 0.98 -16.33
N LYS A 572 21.16 0.76 -17.63
CA LYS A 572 22.41 1.07 -18.32
C LYS A 572 22.14 1.78 -19.62
N LEU A 573 22.87 2.86 -19.87
CA LEU A 573 22.85 3.55 -21.15
C LEU A 573 23.30 2.58 -22.23
N THR A 574 22.50 2.41 -23.28
CA THR A 574 22.91 1.58 -24.42
C THR A 574 23.72 2.47 -25.34
N SER A 575 25.03 2.26 -25.41
CA SER A 575 25.87 2.93 -26.42
C SER A 575 25.34 2.58 -27.80
N ALA A 576 25.15 3.59 -28.66
CA ALA A 576 24.96 3.37 -30.09
C ALA A 576 26.32 2.94 -30.67
N GLU A 577 26.66 1.67 -30.50
CA GLU A 577 27.64 1.00 -31.36
C GLU A 577 26.95 0.67 -32.69
N GLY A 578 27.59 1.13 -33.77
CA GLY A 578 27.02 1.23 -35.12
C GLY A 578 26.93 -0.05 -35.92
#